data_AF-A0A1I6CUW7-F1
#
_entry.id   AF-A0A1I6CUW7-F1
#
_cell.length_a   1.000
_cell.length_b   1.000
_cell.length_c   1.000
_cell.angle_alpha   90.00
_cell.angle_beta   90.00
_cell.angle_gamma   90.00
#
_symmetry.space_group_name_H-M   'P 1'
#
loop_
_entity.id
_entity.type
_entity.pdbx_description
1 polymer ?
#
loop_
_entity_poly.entity_id
_entity_poly.type
_entity_poly.pdbx_seq_one_letter_code
_entity_poly.pdbx_strand_id
1 'polypeptide(L)'
;MINHILLEQRLVLMTNYLLELEKLAQTPKSEFLNDKTKTGAAESYLRRSLEAIFDIGRHIMAKTGSIDLATEYKAIARGLEQKGIVDDRLGKRLIEMAGYRNRMVHLYNEVDR
;
A
#
# COMPACT_ATOMS: atom_id res chain seq x y z
N MET A 1 0.00 2.69 -23.35
CA MET A 1 -0.38 4.00 -22.79
C MET A 1 -0.86 3.84 -21.36
N ILE A 2 -0.57 4.81 -20.48
CA ILE A 2 -1.06 4.83 -19.10
C ILE A 2 -2.58 5.08 -19.12
N ASN A 3 -3.34 4.17 -18.50
CA ASN A 3 -4.76 4.36 -18.21
C ASN A 3 -4.94 5.24 -16.95
N HIS A 4 -5.32 6.51 -17.15
CA HIS A 4 -5.52 7.46 -16.06
C HIS A 4 -6.79 7.17 -15.23
N ILE A 5 -7.85 6.66 -15.85
CA ILE A 5 -9.10 6.28 -15.16
C ILE A 5 -8.82 5.19 -14.12
N LEU A 6 -8.02 4.19 -14.48
CA LEU A 6 -7.62 3.13 -13.54
C LEU A 6 -6.86 3.70 -12.33
N LEU A 7 -5.96 4.66 -12.58
CA LEU A 7 -5.17 5.31 -11.54
C LEU A 7 -6.05 6.12 -10.59
N GLU A 8 -6.95 6.94 -11.15
CA GLU A 8 -7.92 7.72 -10.38
C GLU A 8 -8.80 6.81 -9.51
N GLN A 9 -9.29 5.70 -10.05
CA GLN A 9 -10.07 4.74 -9.27
C GLN A 9 -9.27 4.16 -8.10
N ARG A 10 -7.97 3.85 -8.27
CA ARG A 10 -7.12 3.35 -7.19
C ARG A 10 -6.84 4.42 -6.14
N LEU A 11 -6.63 5.67 -6.56
CA LEU A 11 -6.47 6.81 -5.64
C LEU A 11 -7.73 7.05 -4.81
N VAL A 12 -8.92 6.99 -5.42
CA VAL A 12 -10.20 7.11 -4.69
C VAL A 12 -10.36 5.99 -3.66
N LEU A 13 -10.02 4.74 -4.02
CA LEU A 13 -10.04 3.64 -3.06
C LEU A 13 -9.08 3.88 -1.89
N MET A 14 -7.86 4.34 -2.15
CA MET A 14 -6.89 4.68 -1.11
C MET A 14 -7.41 5.77 -0.17
N THR A 15 -7.99 6.83 -0.72
CA THR A 15 -8.58 7.91 0.09
C THR A 15 -9.69 7.37 1.01
N ASN A 16 -10.56 6.51 0.50
CA ASN A 16 -11.62 5.90 1.30
C ASN A 16 -11.06 5.02 2.43
N TYR A 17 -10.02 4.23 2.17
CA TYR A 17 -9.40 3.41 3.22
C TYR A 17 -8.66 4.26 4.25
N LEU A 18 -8.00 5.34 3.82
CA LEU A 18 -7.34 6.27 4.72
C LEU A 18 -8.35 6.92 5.66
N LEU A 19 -9.50 7.36 5.16
CA LEU A 19 -10.57 7.92 5.99
C LEU A 19 -11.06 6.94 7.06
N GLU A 20 -11.22 5.65 6.71
CA GLU A 20 -11.59 4.63 7.69
C GLU A 20 -10.48 4.37 8.72
N LEU A 21 -9.21 4.37 8.30
CA LEU A 21 -8.06 4.26 9.21
C LEU A 21 -7.98 5.46 10.16
N GLU A 22 -8.22 6.67 9.68
CA GLU A 22 -8.23 7.89 10.49
C GLU A 22 -9.34 7.87 11.54
N LYS A 23 -10.53 7.36 11.19
CA LYS A 23 -11.62 7.12 12.15
C LYS A 23 -11.22 6.11 13.22
N LEU A 24 -10.62 4.98 12.83
CA LEU A 24 -10.13 3.98 13.77
C LEU A 24 -9.04 4.54 14.69
N ALA A 25 -8.17 5.40 14.16
CA ALA A 25 -7.11 6.07 14.93
C ALA A 25 -7.63 7.02 16.02
N GLN A 26 -8.90 7.47 15.94
CA GLN A 26 -9.54 8.25 17.00
C GLN A 26 -10.01 7.37 18.19
N THR A 27 -10.01 6.05 18.04
CA THR A 27 -10.39 5.14 19.13
C THR A 27 -9.26 5.10 20.18
N PRO A 28 -9.55 5.19 21.49
CA PRO A 28 -8.55 4.99 22.53
C PRO A 28 -7.80 3.67 22.34
N LYS A 29 -6.48 3.67 22.51
CA LYS A 29 -5.63 2.50 22.25
C LYS A 29 -6.13 1.23 22.95
N SER A 30 -6.51 1.32 24.23
CA SER A 30 -7.03 0.18 24.98
C SER A 30 -8.32 -0.38 24.39
N GLU A 31 -9.22 0.47 23.91
CA GLU A 31 -10.46 0.05 23.28
C GLU A 31 -10.19 -0.56 21.89
N PHE A 32 -9.28 0.02 21.12
CA PHE A 32 -8.88 -0.51 19.82
C PHE A 32 -8.29 -1.92 19.95
N LEU A 33 -7.34 -2.12 20.86
CA LEU A 33 -6.66 -3.42 21.03
C LEU A 33 -7.59 -4.51 21.57
N ASN A 34 -8.61 -4.14 22.33
CA ASN A 34 -9.58 -5.10 22.88
C ASN A 34 -10.74 -5.43 21.92
N ASP A 35 -10.88 -4.71 20.81
CA ASP A 35 -11.92 -4.93 19.80
C ASP A 35 -11.33 -5.57 18.53
N LYS A 36 -11.50 -6.89 18.40
CA LYS A 36 -11.03 -7.67 17.24
C LYS A 36 -11.62 -7.19 15.91
N THR A 37 -12.79 -6.56 15.93
CA THR A 37 -13.41 -6.01 14.72
C THR A 37 -12.64 -4.78 14.27
N LYS A 38 -12.26 -3.90 15.20
CA LYS A 38 -11.49 -2.69 14.90
C LYS A 38 -10.07 -3.02 14.45
N THR A 39 -9.38 -3.92 15.14
CA THR A 39 -8.02 -4.34 14.73
C THR A 39 -8.04 -5.01 13.36
N GLY A 40 -9.00 -5.92 13.12
CA GLY A 40 -9.15 -6.59 11.82
C GLY A 40 -9.53 -5.64 10.69
N ALA A 41 -10.38 -4.65 10.96
CA ALA A 41 -10.72 -3.61 10.00
C ALA A 41 -9.50 -2.76 9.64
N ALA A 42 -8.73 -2.31 10.63
CA ALA A 42 -7.50 -1.54 10.41
C ALA A 42 -6.48 -2.32 9.57
N GLU A 43 -6.23 -3.59 9.89
CA GLU A 43 -5.34 -4.46 9.13
C GLU A 43 -5.80 -4.58 7.66
N SER A 44 -7.11 -4.80 7.45
CA SER A 44 -7.70 -4.91 6.12
C SER A 44 -7.57 -3.62 5.31
N TYR A 45 -7.92 -2.47 5.89
CA TYR A 45 -7.82 -1.17 5.21
C TYR A 45 -6.36 -0.81 4.88
N LEU A 46 -5.43 -1.06 5.80
CA LEU A 46 -4.01 -0.82 5.57
C LEU A 46 -3.47 -1.71 4.43
N ARG A 47 -3.78 -3.01 4.46
CA ARG A 47 -3.37 -3.94 3.41
C ARG A 47 -3.92 -3.55 2.04
N ARG A 48 -5.20 -3.17 1.96
CA ARG A 48 -5.84 -2.74 0.71
C ARG A 48 -5.27 -1.42 0.19
N SER A 49 -4.90 -0.50 1.08
CA SER A 49 -4.22 0.75 0.71
C SER A 49 -2.85 0.48 0.08
N LEU A 50 -2.07 -0.42 0.70
CA LEU A 50 -0.77 -0.84 0.16
C LEU A 50 -0.93 -1.52 -1.21
N GLU A 51 -1.93 -2.39 -1.38
CA GLU A 51 -2.20 -3.02 -2.67
C GLU A 51 -2.52 -1.98 -3.75
N ALA A 52 -3.37 -1.00 -3.45
CA ALA A 52 -3.73 0.03 -4.41
C ALA A 52 -2.53 0.89 -4.85
N ILE A 53 -1.61 1.20 -3.93
CA ILE A 53 -0.34 1.88 -4.24
C ILE A 53 0.47 1.07 -5.25
N PHE A 54 0.64 -0.23 -4.99
CA PHE A 54 1.46 -1.07 -5.84
C PHE A 54 0.78 -1.47 -7.16
N ASP A 55 -0.55 -1.51 -7.21
CA ASP A 55 -1.31 -1.65 -8.46
C ASP A 55 -1.06 -0.47 -9.40
N ILE A 56 -1.07 0.76 -8.87
CA ILE A 56 -0.71 1.96 -9.62
C ILE A 56 0.72 1.84 -10.14
N GLY A 57 1.67 1.51 -9.25
CA GLY A 57 3.07 1.36 -9.62
C GLY A 57 3.29 0.30 -10.70
N ARG A 58 2.68 -0.87 -10.54
CA ARG A 58 2.72 -1.98 -11.50
C ARG A 58 2.22 -1.56 -12.86
N HIS A 59 1.09 -0.86 -12.92
CA HIS A 59 0.54 -0.37 -14.18
C HIS A 59 1.47 0.65 -14.85
N ILE A 60 2.03 1.60 -14.08
CA ILE A 60 2.98 2.56 -14.64
C ILE A 60 4.22 1.85 -15.18
N MET A 61 4.82 0.92 -14.44
CA MET A 61 5.98 0.14 -14.89
C MET A 61 5.69 -0.65 -16.17
N ALA A 62 4.55 -1.36 -16.20
CA ALA A 62 4.13 -2.13 -17.37
C ALA A 62 3.90 -1.26 -18.61
N LYS A 63 3.42 -0.02 -18.44
CA LYS A 63 3.13 0.91 -19.55
C LYS A 63 4.32 1.78 -19.95
N THR A 64 5.40 1.80 -19.18
CA THR A 64 6.65 2.55 -19.44
C THR A 64 7.82 1.65 -19.87
N GLY A 65 7.53 0.41 -20.26
CA GLY A 65 8.52 -0.52 -20.83
C GLY A 65 9.39 -1.25 -19.80
N SER A 66 9.02 -1.24 -18.52
CA SER A 66 9.76 -1.90 -17.43
C SER A 66 8.97 -3.06 -16.84
N ILE A 67 8.57 -4.00 -17.70
CA ILE A 67 7.74 -5.15 -17.34
C ILE A 67 8.42 -6.02 -16.27
N ASP A 68 9.74 -6.18 -16.33
CA ASP A 68 10.50 -6.99 -15.36
C ASP A 68 10.39 -6.43 -13.94
N LEU A 69 10.29 -5.10 -13.80
CA LEU A 69 10.11 -4.41 -12.52
C LEU A 69 8.66 -4.44 -12.02
N ALA A 70 7.70 -4.90 -12.83
CA ALA A 70 6.28 -4.93 -12.49
C ALA A 70 5.85 -6.20 -11.71
N THR A 71 6.80 -7.08 -11.40
CA THR A 71 6.55 -8.43 -10.86
C THR A 71 6.48 -8.46 -9.33
N GLU A 72 7.40 -7.78 -8.63
CA GLU A 72 7.50 -7.76 -7.17
C GLU A 72 7.32 -6.34 -6.61
N TYR A 73 6.69 -6.18 -5.43
CA TYR A 73 6.45 -4.87 -4.82
C TYR A 73 7.71 -4.02 -4.60
N LYS A 74 8.79 -4.62 -4.13
CA LYS A 74 10.07 -3.89 -3.95
C LYS A 74 10.68 -3.49 -5.29
N ALA A 75 10.56 -4.33 -6.32
CA ALA A 75 11.01 -4.00 -7.67
C ALA A 75 10.20 -2.84 -8.26
N ILE A 76 8.88 -2.84 -8.05
CA ILE A 76 7.98 -1.74 -8.46
C ILE A 76 8.42 -0.44 -7.79
N ALA A 77 8.63 -0.44 -6.46
CA ALA A 77 9.05 0.74 -5.71
C ALA A 77 10.37 1.34 -6.24
N ARG A 78 11.38 0.48 -6.45
CA ARG A 78 12.67 0.90 -7.03
C ARG A 78 12.51 1.45 -8.45
N GLY A 79 11.66 0.81 -9.27
CA GLY A 79 11.41 1.26 -10.64
C GLY A 79 10.75 2.65 -10.71
N LEU A 80 9.82 2.94 -9.79
CA LEU A 80 9.19 4.26 -9.69
C LEU A 80 10.20 5.36 -9.35
N GLU A 81 11.11 5.08 -8.41
CA GLU A 81 12.19 5.99 -8.02
C GLU A 81 13.21 6.19 -9.15
N GLN A 82 13.73 5.10 -9.73
CA GLN A 82 14.74 5.14 -10.80
C GLN A 82 14.28 5.90 -12.03
N LYS A 83 12.97 5.89 -12.32
CA LYS A 83 12.37 6.64 -13.42
C LYS A 83 11.98 8.08 -13.05
N GLY A 84 12.21 8.51 -11.81
CA GLY A 84 11.86 9.86 -11.34
C GLY A 84 10.35 10.11 -11.25
N ILE A 85 9.52 9.06 -11.19
CA ILE A 85 8.07 9.18 -11.02
C ILE A 85 7.73 9.57 -9.57
N VAL A 86 8.57 9.11 -8.63
CA VAL A 86 8.55 9.53 -7.23
C VAL A 86 9.94 10.03 -6.84
N ASP A 87 10.01 10.89 -5.84
CA ASP A 87 11.28 11.34 -5.27
C ASP A 87 11.97 10.22 -4.46
N ASP A 88 13.27 10.37 -4.19
CA ASP A 88 14.09 9.39 -3.42
C ASP A 88 13.48 9.10 -2.04
N ARG A 89 12.92 10.13 -1.39
CA ARG A 89 12.30 10.00 -0.07
C ARG A 89 11.08 9.09 -0.11
N LEU A 90 10.20 9.27 -1.10
CA LEU A 90 9.01 8.45 -1.29
C LEU A 90 9.39 7.07 -1.82
N GLY A 91 10.37 6.96 -2.72
CA GLY A 91 10.92 5.70 -3.20
C GLY A 91 11.36 4.78 -2.05
N LYS A 92 12.20 5.30 -1.14
CA LYS A 92 12.63 4.56 0.06
C LYS A 92 11.47 4.11 0.93
N ARG A 93 10.49 5.00 1.19
CA ARG A 93 9.28 4.64 1.95
C ARG A 93 8.47 3.54 1.26
N LEU A 94 8.32 3.59 -0.07
CA LEU A 94 7.61 2.55 -0.81
C LEU A 94 8.32 1.19 -0.73
N ILE A 95 9.65 1.15 -0.67
CA ILE A 95 10.41 -0.09 -0.46
C ILE A 95 10.14 -0.68 0.94
N GLU A 96 10.08 0.14 1.97
CA GLU A 96 9.72 -0.28 3.34
C GLU A 96 8.28 -0.79 3.38
N MET A 97 7.34 -0.04 2.79
CA MET A 97 5.93 -0.41 2.69
C MET A 97 5.71 -1.71 1.91
N ALA A 98 6.48 -1.98 0.87
CA ALA A 98 6.47 -3.25 0.14
C ALA A 98 6.88 -4.41 1.05
N GLY A 99 7.92 -4.21 1.86
CA GLY A 99 8.33 -5.17 2.88
C GLY A 99 7.23 -5.43 3.91
N TYR A 100 6.60 -4.37 4.40
CA TYR A 100 5.53 -4.46 5.39
C TYR A 100 4.30 -5.22 4.85
N ARG A 101 3.84 -4.91 3.62
CA ARG A 101 2.74 -5.64 2.95
C ARG A 101 3.01 -7.15 2.91
N ASN A 102 4.22 -7.55 2.57
CA ASN A 102 4.60 -8.97 2.53
C ASN A 102 4.52 -9.61 3.92
N ARG A 103 4.97 -8.92 4.97
CA ARG A 103 4.86 -9.42 6.36
C ARG A 103 3.41 -9.57 6.80
N MET A 104 2.53 -8.62 6.47
CA MET A 104 1.10 -8.72 6.81
C MET A 104 0.41 -9.98 6.25
N VAL A 105 0.91 -10.53 5.14
CA VAL A 105 0.33 -11.73 4.51
C VAL A 105 1.04 -13.01 4.97
N HIS A 106 2.38 -12.99 5.04
CA HIS A 106 3.18 -14.19 5.27
C HIS A 106 3.54 -14.44 6.74
N LEU A 107 3.51 -13.40 7.58
CA LEU A 107 3.84 -13.44 9.00
C LEU A 107 2.65 -12.98 9.85
N TYR A 108 1.42 -13.25 9.40
CA TYR A 108 0.21 -12.84 10.12
C TYR A 108 0.12 -13.43 11.54
N ASN A 109 0.89 -14.49 11.83
CA ASN A 109 1.07 -15.11 13.14
C ASN A 109 2.10 -14.40 14.04
N GLU A 110 2.92 -13.49 13.49
CA GLU A 110 3.92 -12.69 14.23
C GLU A 110 3.50 -11.21 14.38
N VAL A 111 2.37 -10.81 13.78
CA VAL A 111 1.82 -9.47 13.99
C VAL A 111 1.24 -9.41 15.39
N ASP A 112 1.99 -8.78 16.29
CA ASP A 112 1.57 -8.54 17.68
C ASP A 112 0.28 -7.70 17.68
N ARG A 113 -0.76 -8.22 18.32
CA ARG A 113 -2.10 -7.62 18.33
C ARG A 113 -2.31 -6.67 19.48
#